data_AF-A0A3N5PL03-F1
#
_entry.id   AF-A0A3N5PL03-F1
#
_cell.length_a   1.000
_cell.length_b   1.000
_cell.length_c   1.000
_cell.angle_alpha   90.00
_cell.angle_beta   90.00
_cell.angle_gamma   90.00
#
_symmetry.space_group_name_H-M   'P 1'
#
loop_
_entity.id
_entity.type
_entity.pdbx_description
1 polymer ?
#
loop_
_entity_poly.entity_id
_entity_poly.type
_entity_poly.pdbx_seq_one_letter_code
_entity_poly.pdbx_strand_id
1 'polypeptide(L)'
;MRIGVDARELCGKPTGVGRHLSGLLRAWSNDASAARHAFVLYAHHAISTPLKADVRVVPGSPGTAWEQISLPAAVKHDRLDVFFAPGYTAPLSLKMPTVVLVHDISFVAHP
;
A
#
# COMPACT_ATOMS: atom_id res chain seq x y z
N MET A 1 11.87 0.99 -11.25
CA MET A 1 11.96 1.30 -9.79
C MET A 1 11.31 0.17 -9.01
N ARG A 2 11.71 -0.03 -7.76
CA ARG A 2 11.06 -0.92 -6.79
C ARG A 2 10.13 -0.11 -5.89
N ILE A 3 8.83 -0.30 -6.06
CA ILE A 3 7.76 0.46 -5.42
C ILE A 3 7.13 -0.40 -4.34
N GLY A 4 7.16 0.04 -3.09
CA GLY A 4 6.38 -0.58 -2.01
C GLY A 4 4.99 0.03 -1.93
N VAL A 5 3.99 -0.79 -1.62
CA VAL A 5 2.60 -0.36 -1.48
C VAL A 5 2.06 -0.86 -0.14
N ASP A 6 1.55 0.05 0.71
CA ASP A 6 0.70 -0.36 1.83
C ASP A 6 -0.62 -0.90 1.27
N ALA A 7 -0.81 -2.21 1.40
CA ALA A 7 -1.94 -2.95 0.88
C ALA A 7 -2.84 -3.49 2.01
N ARG A 8 -2.72 -2.99 3.24
CA ARG A 8 -3.52 -3.45 4.39
C ARG A 8 -5.02 -3.33 4.16
N GLU A 9 -5.45 -2.31 3.40
CA GLU A 9 -6.85 -2.05 3.07
C GLU A 9 -7.44 -3.02 2.02
N LEU A 10 -6.62 -3.91 1.45
CA LEU A 10 -7.10 -5.02 0.61
C LEU A 10 -7.48 -6.27 1.42
N CYS A 11 -7.08 -6.35 2.69
CA CYS A 11 -7.41 -7.48 3.55
C CYS A 11 -8.91 -7.51 3.90
N GLY A 12 -9.46 -8.70 4.05
CA GLY A 12 -10.84 -8.89 4.48
C GLY A 12 -11.85 -8.40 3.44
N LYS A 13 -12.74 -7.47 3.82
CA LYS A 13 -13.73 -6.87 2.92
C LYS A 13 -13.32 -5.43 2.58
N PRO A 14 -12.75 -5.18 1.38
CA PRO A 14 -12.31 -3.85 0.99
C PRO A 14 -13.44 -2.80 1.07
N THR A 15 -13.14 -1.66 1.69
CA THR A 15 -14.07 -0.51 1.82
C THR A 15 -13.69 0.60 0.84
N GLY A 16 -13.77 1.89 1.20
CA GLY A 16 -13.41 3.02 0.32
C GLY A 16 -12.00 2.92 -0.23
N VAL A 17 -11.00 2.96 0.66
CA VAL A 17 -9.58 2.87 0.29
C VAL A 17 -9.28 1.57 -0.44
N GLY A 18 -9.73 0.44 0.10
CA GLY A 18 -9.49 -0.88 -0.48
C GLY A 18 -10.07 -1.02 -1.89
N ARG A 19 -11.27 -0.48 -2.16
CA ARG A 19 -11.87 -0.45 -3.51
C ARG A 19 -11.08 0.45 -4.45
N HIS A 20 -10.70 1.65 -4.00
CA HIS A 20 -9.88 2.56 -4.81
C HIS A 20 -8.55 1.91 -5.18
N LEU A 21 -7.83 1.36 -4.21
CA LEU A 21 -6.57 0.66 -4.42
C LEU A 21 -6.74 -0.55 -5.35
N SER A 22 -7.79 -1.35 -5.19
CA SER A 22 -8.08 -2.49 -6.08
C SER A 22 -8.27 -2.05 -7.53
N GLY A 23 -8.98 -0.94 -7.75
CA GLY A 23 -9.16 -0.34 -9.08
C GLY A 23 -7.85 0.15 -9.67
N LEU A 24 -7.03 0.84 -8.87
CA LEU A 24 -5.72 1.35 -9.28
C LEU A 24 -4.76 0.21 -9.65
N LEU A 25 -4.66 -0.84 -8.83
CA LEU A 25 -3.81 -2.01 -9.12
C LEU A 25 -4.25 -2.74 -10.40
N ARG A 26 -5.57 -2.78 -10.69
CA ARG A 26 -6.10 -3.32 -11.96
C ARG A 26 -5.77 -2.41 -13.15
N ALA A 27 -5.79 -1.10 -12.98
CA ALA A 27 -5.36 -0.20 -14.04
C ALA A 27 -3.86 -0.40 -14.34
N TRP A 28 -3.03 -0.44 -13.29
CA TRP A 28 -1.59 -0.67 -13.41
C TRP A 28 -1.23 -2.05 -13.97
N SER A 29 -2.02 -3.09 -13.71
CA SER A 29 -1.77 -4.40 -14.31
C SER A 29 -1.90 -4.40 -15.84
N ASN A 30 -2.59 -3.42 -16.41
CA ASN A 30 -2.80 -3.27 -17.85
C ASN A 30 -2.02 -2.09 -18.45
N ASP A 31 -1.15 -1.44 -17.67
CA ASP A 31 -0.41 -0.25 -18.08
C ASP A 31 1.06 -0.61 -18.40
N ALA A 32 1.49 -0.33 -19.63
CA ALA A 32 2.84 -0.64 -20.10
C ALA A 32 3.94 0.18 -19.41
N SER A 33 3.61 1.36 -18.86
CA SER A 33 4.54 2.15 -18.07
C SER A 33 4.72 1.53 -16.67
N ALA A 34 3.62 1.10 -16.03
CA ALA A 34 3.67 0.43 -14.73
C ALA A 34 4.46 -0.88 -14.79
N ALA A 35 4.34 -1.64 -15.89
CA ALA A 35 5.08 -2.88 -16.10
C ALA A 35 6.62 -2.74 -16.08
N ARG A 36 7.16 -1.52 -16.18
CA ARG A 36 8.61 -1.23 -16.08
C ARG A 36 9.11 -1.18 -14.63
N HIS A 37 8.21 -1.27 -13.66
CA HIS A 37 8.50 -1.19 -12.24
C HIS A 37 8.27 -2.54 -11.56
N ALA A 38 9.01 -2.78 -10.47
CA ALA A 38 8.78 -3.90 -9.58
C ALA A 38 7.93 -3.42 -8.41
N PHE A 39 6.91 -4.20 -8.04
CA PHE A 39 6.00 -3.85 -6.96
C PHE A 39 6.13 -4.84 -5.79
N VAL A 40 6.04 -4.32 -4.57
CA VAL A 40 5.97 -5.10 -3.34
C VAL A 40 4.76 -4.62 -2.54
N LEU A 41 3.77 -5.48 -2.33
CA LEU A 41 2.57 -5.17 -1.57
C LEU A 41 2.73 -5.72 -0.15
N TYR A 42 2.50 -4.88 0.84
CA TYR A 42 2.56 -5.25 2.26
C TYR A 42 1.15 -5.33 2.83
N ALA A 43 0.80 -6.48 3.38
CA ALA A 43 -0.52 -6.72 3.96
C ALA A 43 -0.40 -7.58 5.22
N HIS A 44 -1.35 -7.47 6.13
CA HIS A 44 -1.36 -8.26 7.38
C HIS A 44 -1.96 -9.66 7.21
N HIS A 45 -2.59 -9.92 6.07
CA HIS A 45 -3.06 -11.23 5.61
C HIS A 45 -2.73 -11.43 4.13
N ALA A 46 -2.90 -12.67 3.64
CA ALA A 46 -2.81 -12.96 2.22
C ALA A 46 -3.88 -12.18 1.43
N ILE A 47 -3.46 -11.60 0.31
CA ILE A 47 -4.31 -10.82 -0.58
C ILE A 47 -4.12 -11.33 -2.02
N SER A 48 -5.13 -11.12 -2.85
CA SER A 48 -5.04 -11.32 -4.30
C SER A 48 -4.91 -9.97 -4.99
N THR A 49 -4.11 -9.91 -6.04
CA THR A 49 -3.92 -8.72 -6.86
C THR A 49 -3.77 -9.09 -8.32
N PRO A 50 -4.35 -8.33 -9.27
CA PRO A 50 -4.10 -8.51 -10.69
C PRO A 50 -2.73 -7.97 -11.12
N LEU A 51 -2.10 -7.12 -10.31
CA LEU A 51 -0.79 -6.56 -10.59
C LEU A 51 0.29 -7.62 -10.33
N LYS A 52 1.22 -7.81 -11.28
CA LYS A 52 2.41 -8.64 -11.07
C LYS A 52 3.28 -8.00 -9.99
N ALA A 53 3.24 -8.57 -8.78
CA ALA A 53 3.93 -8.02 -7.62
C ALA A 53 4.34 -9.11 -6.62
N ASP A 54 5.38 -8.83 -5.84
CA ASP A 54 5.69 -9.59 -4.65
C ASP A 54 4.68 -9.22 -3.54
N VAL A 55 4.13 -10.22 -2.85
CA VAL A 55 3.27 -9.98 -1.67
C VAL A 55 4.04 -10.35 -0.41
N ARG A 56 4.11 -9.42 0.55
CA ARG A 56 4.67 -9.61 1.89
C ARG A 56 3.53 -9.66 2.89
N VAL A 57 3.29 -10.84 3.45
CA VAL A 57 2.38 -11.00 4.58
C VAL A 57 3.16 -10.68 5.86
N VAL A 58 2.80 -9.58 6.53
CA VAL A 58 3.42 -9.11 7.77
C VAL A 58 2.40 -9.27 8.89
N PRO A 59 2.45 -10.35 9.68
CA PRO A 59 1.41 -10.66 10.66
C PRO A 59 1.18 -9.54 11.69
N GLY A 60 -0.07 -9.38 12.12
CA GLY A 60 -0.47 -8.46 13.19
C GLY A 60 -1.87 -7.92 12.98
N SER A 61 -2.42 -7.24 14.00
CA SER A 61 -3.73 -6.60 13.89
C SER A 61 -3.67 -5.36 12.99
N PRO A 62 -4.62 -5.15 12.08
CA PRO A 62 -4.66 -3.92 11.29
C PRO A 62 -4.78 -2.68 12.17
N GLY A 63 -4.22 -1.57 11.71
CA GLY A 63 -4.35 -0.26 12.37
C GLY A 63 -3.03 0.51 12.44
N THR A 64 -3.05 1.63 13.17
CA THR A 64 -1.91 2.57 13.28
C THR A 64 -0.66 1.90 13.86
N ALA A 65 -0.80 1.05 14.88
CA ALA A 65 0.35 0.39 15.48
C ALA A 65 1.07 -0.53 14.48
N TRP A 66 0.32 -1.30 13.68
CA TRP A 66 0.89 -2.14 12.64
C TRP A 66 1.57 -1.33 11.54
N GLU A 67 0.93 -0.25 11.09
CA GLU A 67 1.51 0.65 10.09
C GLU A 67 2.78 1.33 10.58
N GLN A 68 2.83 1.77 11.84
CA GLN A 68 3.96 2.54 12.35
C GLN A 68 5.13 1.67 12.83
N ILE A 69 4.89 0.38 13.16
CA ILE A 69 5.88 -0.51 13.79
C ILE A 69 6.20 -1.72 12.92
N SER A 70 5.20 -2.54 12.59
CA SER A 70 5.39 -3.81 11.87
C SER A 70 5.74 -3.59 10.41
N LEU A 71 5.01 -2.71 9.73
CA LEU A 71 5.20 -2.41 8.32
C LEU A 71 6.60 -1.83 8.03
N PRO A 72 7.13 -0.84 8.78
CA PRO A 72 8.45 -0.27 8.48
C PRO A 72 9.57 -1.27 8.74
N ALA A 73 9.41 -2.17 9.71
CA ALA A 73 10.36 -3.26 9.94
C ALA A 73 10.45 -4.19 8.71
N ALA A 74 9.31 -4.56 8.12
CA ALA A 74 9.29 -5.36 6.90
C ALA A 74 9.88 -4.60 5.69
N VAL A 75 9.51 -3.33 5.52
CA VAL A 75 9.97 -2.48 4.41
C VAL A 75 11.49 -2.30 4.38
N LYS A 76 12.16 -2.23 5.54
CA LYS A 76 13.62 -1.99 5.65
C LYS A 76 14.47 -2.97 4.85
N HIS A 77 14.01 -4.21 4.67
CA HIS A 77 14.77 -5.25 3.99
C HIS A 77 14.61 -5.22 2.46
N ASP A 78 13.63 -4.48 1.96
CA ASP A 78 13.23 -4.51 0.56
C ASP A 78 13.86 -3.39 -0.29
N ARG A 79 14.73 -2.53 0.24
CA ARG A 79 15.50 -1.55 -0.57
C ARG A 79 14.63 -0.81 -1.61
N LEU A 80 13.50 -0.28 -1.16
CA LEU A 80 12.53 0.37 -2.03
C LEU A 80 13.06 1.72 -2.51
N ASP A 81 12.74 2.08 -3.76
CA ASP A 81 13.02 3.43 -4.29
C ASP A 81 11.98 4.44 -3.80
N VAL A 82 10.73 4.00 -3.64
CA VAL A 82 9.59 4.82 -3.20
C VAL A 82 8.56 3.94 -2.47
N PHE A 83 7.91 4.52 -1.46
CA PHE A 83 6.78 3.90 -0.75
C PHE A 83 5.48 4.62 -1.09
N PHE A 84 4.44 3.88 -1.46
CA PHE A 84 3.11 4.40 -1.79
C PHE A 84 2.12 3.98 -0.70
N ALA A 85 1.49 4.96 -0.05
CA ALA A 85 0.61 4.77 1.09
C ALA A 85 -0.80 5.28 0.76
N PRO A 86 -1.73 4.40 0.36
CA PRO A 86 -3.05 4.80 -0.11
C PRO A 86 -4.08 5.05 1.00
N GLY A 87 -3.75 4.71 2.25
CA GLY A 87 -4.66 4.80 3.40
C GLY A 87 -4.62 6.13 4.16
N TYR A 88 -4.39 7.26 3.47
CA TYR A 88 -4.27 8.63 4.02
C TYR A 88 -3.13 8.89 5.01
N THR A 89 -2.53 7.84 5.56
CA THR A 89 -1.39 7.91 6.48
C THR A 89 -0.21 7.14 5.88
N ALA A 90 0.98 7.39 6.41
CA ALA A 90 2.17 6.62 6.10
C ALA A 90 3.02 6.44 7.36
N PRO A 91 3.92 5.44 7.39
CA PRO A 91 4.81 5.27 8.53
C PRO A 91 5.86 6.37 8.59
N LEU A 92 5.98 7.02 9.75
CA LEU A 92 6.87 8.17 9.95
C LEU A 92 8.36 7.81 9.91
N SER A 93 8.70 6.54 10.15
CA SER A 93 10.09 6.08 10.26
C SER A 93 10.71 5.62 8.93
N LEU A 94 9.95 5.67 7.84
CA LEU A 94 10.45 5.35 6.50
C LEU A 94 11.48 6.38 6.03
N LYS A 95 12.58 5.90 5.44
CA LYS A 95 13.70 6.74 4.98
C LYS A 95 13.69 7.03 3.48
N MET A 96 12.86 6.33 2.72
CA MET A 96 12.72 6.53 1.28
C MET A 96 11.63 7.56 0.97
N PRO A 97 11.66 8.20 -0.22
CA PRO A 97 10.55 9.01 -0.70
C PRO A 97 9.21 8.29 -0.52
N THR A 98 8.23 8.99 0.05
CA THR A 98 6.92 8.44 0.36
C THR A 98 5.84 9.27 -0.30
N VAL A 99 4.92 8.59 -0.99
CA VAL A 99 3.76 9.19 -1.66
C VAL A 99 2.52 8.76 -0.91
N VAL A 100 1.81 9.73 -0.34
CA VAL A 100 0.51 9.51 0.31
C VAL A 100 -0.58 9.85 -0.70
N LEU A 101 -1.55 8.95 -0.88
CA LEU A 101 -2.74 9.25 -1.66
C LEU A 101 -3.86 9.74 -0.75
N VAL A 102 -4.48 10.84 -1.16
CA VAL A 102 -5.73 11.34 -0.59
C VAL A 102 -6.75 11.32 -1.73
N HIS A 103 -7.65 10.33 -1.72
CA HIS A 103 -8.62 10.14 -2.82
C HIS A 103 -10.01 10.72 -2.52
N ASP A 104 -10.29 11.06 -1.27
CA ASP A 104 -11.44 11.87 -0.86
C ASP A 104 -11.08 12.75 0.34
N ILE A 105 -11.84 13.82 0.52
CA ILE A 105 -11.74 14.75 1.66
C ILE A 105 -13.10 14.90 2.35
N SER A 106 -13.98 13.91 2.20
CA SER A 106 -15.36 13.97 2.70
C SER A 106 -15.41 14.17 4.22
N PHE A 107 -14.42 13.67 4.95
CA PHE A 107 -14.27 13.90 6.39
C PHE A 107 -13.96 15.36 6.78
N VAL A 108 -13.38 16.15 5.86
CA VAL A 108 -13.14 17.60 6.05
C VAL A 108 -14.35 18.41 5.59
N ALA A 109 -14.98 18.00 4.49
CA ALA A 109 -16.08 18.72 3.86
C ALA A 109 -17.42 18.56 4.61
N HIS A 110 -17.62 17.46 5.33
CA HIS A 110 -18.82 17.16 6.11
C HIS A 110 -18.45 16.54 7.47
N PRO A 111 -18.02 17.35 8.46
CA PRO A 111 -17.57 16.88 9.78
C PRO A 111 -18.69 16.28 10.63
#